data_AF-A0A3S0GV79-F1
#
_entry.id   AF-A0A3S0GV79-F1
#
_cell.length_a   1.000
_cell.length_b   1.000
_cell.length_c   1.000
_cell.angle_alpha   90.00
_cell.angle_beta   90.00
_cell.angle_gamma   90.00
#
_symmetry.space_group_name_H-M   'P 1'
#
loop_
_entity.id
_entity.type
_entity.pdbx_description
1 polymer ?
#
loop_
_entity_poly.entity_id
_entity_poly.type
_entity_poly.pdbx_seq_one_letter_code
_entity_poly.pdbx_strand_id
1 'polypeptide(L)'
;MTTVTGLFDDYQDASDAVSELEAIGVPRDDISIVANNSDNWYRQDETSEAGEDAAAGAGLGALVGGAGGLLTGLGIMAIPGVGPVVAAGWLAATAVGAVGGAVVGGAAGGIVGALTESGVSERDAHVYAEGVRRGGSLVTANVDDRLTGEAERILRGERSVNLDERRSAYESGGWTGFDATAEPYDDIEAERDRVRRTTPL
;
A
#
# COMPACT_ATOMS: atom_id res chain seq x y z
N MET A 1 1.70 -21.06 -3.89
CA MET A 1 1.91 -19.59 -3.81
C MET A 1 0.60 -18.99 -3.33
N THR A 2 0.65 -18.31 -2.20
CA THR A 2 -0.51 -17.73 -1.49
C THR A 2 -0.24 -16.26 -1.24
N THR A 3 -1.23 -15.39 -1.46
CA THR A 3 -1.10 -13.97 -1.12
C THR A 3 -1.51 -13.74 0.33
N VAL A 4 -0.64 -13.12 1.11
CA VAL A 4 -0.91 -12.69 2.49
C VAL A 4 -0.77 -11.18 2.56
N THR A 5 -1.72 -10.52 3.20
CA THR A 5 -1.77 -9.06 3.32
C THR A 5 -1.99 -8.67 4.78
N GLY A 6 -1.29 -7.63 5.21
CA GLY A 6 -1.41 -7.02 6.54
C GLY A 6 -1.55 -5.51 6.44
N LEU A 7 -2.37 -4.93 7.31
CA LEU A 7 -2.51 -3.49 7.50
C LEU A 7 -1.81 -3.08 8.79
N PHE A 8 -1.13 -1.95 8.76
CA PHE A 8 -0.39 -1.37 9.88
C PHE A 8 -0.80 0.08 10.03
N ASP A 9 -0.80 0.59 11.27
CA ASP A 9 -1.17 1.97 11.54
C ASP A 9 -0.04 2.95 11.22
N ASP A 10 1.21 2.50 11.08
CA ASP A 10 2.36 3.30 10.66
C ASP A 10 3.31 2.52 9.76
N TYR A 11 4.21 3.27 9.13
CA TYR A 11 5.22 2.74 8.23
C TYR A 11 6.32 1.93 8.95
N GLN A 12 6.61 2.22 10.23
CA GLN A 12 7.68 1.53 10.95
C GLN A 12 7.30 0.08 11.20
N ASP A 13 6.10 -0.17 11.71
CA ASP A 13 5.58 -1.53 11.90
C ASP A 13 5.48 -2.30 10.58
N ALA A 14 5.08 -1.62 9.50
CA ALA A 14 5.04 -2.23 8.17
C ALA A 14 6.45 -2.58 7.65
N SER A 15 7.44 -1.70 7.83
CA SER A 15 8.82 -1.93 7.43
C SER A 15 9.49 -3.05 8.22
N ASP A 16 9.18 -3.16 9.52
CA ASP A 16 9.63 -4.27 10.36
C ASP A 16 9.02 -5.59 9.89
N ALA A 17 7.74 -5.61 9.53
CA ALA A 17 7.08 -6.79 8.96
C ALA A 17 7.71 -7.22 7.62
N VAL A 18 8.05 -6.26 6.73
CA VAL A 18 8.79 -6.55 5.49
C VAL A 18 10.15 -7.20 5.80
N SER A 19 10.88 -6.64 6.77
CA SER A 19 12.20 -7.16 7.17
C SER A 19 12.09 -8.59 7.75
N GLU A 20 11.04 -8.88 8.50
CA GLU A 20 10.76 -10.22 9.02
C GLU A 20 10.37 -11.22 7.92
N LEU A 21 9.60 -10.80 6.92
CA LEU A 21 9.28 -11.61 5.75
C LEU A 21 10.54 -11.98 4.95
N GLU A 22 11.43 -11.00 4.73
CA GLU A 22 12.72 -11.25 4.08
C GLU A 22 13.58 -12.23 4.92
N ALA A 23 13.59 -12.08 6.25
CA ALA A 23 14.37 -12.92 7.15
C ALA A 23 13.93 -14.40 7.15
N ILE A 24 12.64 -14.68 6.94
CA ILE A 24 12.13 -16.06 6.79
C ILE A 24 12.28 -16.61 5.36
N GLY A 25 12.83 -15.80 4.45
CA GLY A 25 13.19 -16.19 3.09
C GLY A 25 12.15 -15.87 2.02
N VAL A 26 11.19 -14.98 2.29
CA VAL A 26 10.31 -14.44 1.23
C VAL A 26 11.14 -13.52 0.33
N PRO A 27 11.19 -13.73 -0.99
CA PRO A 27 11.91 -12.85 -1.89
C PRO A 27 11.34 -11.44 -1.88
N ARG A 28 12.22 -10.43 -1.85
CA ARG A 28 11.82 -9.02 -1.87
C ARG A 28 10.95 -8.64 -3.07
N ASP A 29 11.17 -9.28 -4.21
CA ASP A 29 10.39 -9.07 -5.44
C ASP A 29 8.94 -9.56 -5.29
N ASP A 30 8.68 -10.44 -4.32
CA ASP A 30 7.34 -10.96 -3.98
C ASP A 30 6.66 -10.18 -2.85
N ILE A 31 7.34 -9.17 -2.28
CA ILE A 31 6.81 -8.29 -1.24
C ILE A 31 6.49 -6.93 -1.85
N SER A 32 5.36 -6.34 -1.45
CA SER A 32 4.99 -4.97 -1.79
C SER A 32 4.51 -4.24 -0.56
N ILE A 33 4.87 -2.96 -0.47
CA ILE A 33 4.44 -2.04 0.59
C ILE A 33 3.86 -0.79 -0.04
N VAL A 34 2.74 -0.30 0.50
CA VAL A 34 2.10 0.98 0.14
C VAL A 34 1.78 1.71 1.43
N ALA A 35 2.36 2.88 1.63
CA ALA A 35 2.24 3.67 2.85
C ALA A 35 1.77 5.09 2.56
N ASN A 36 0.79 5.58 3.32
CA ASN A 36 0.37 6.97 3.24
C ASN A 36 1.50 7.93 3.65
N ASN A 37 1.66 9.04 2.94
CA ASN A 37 2.70 10.05 3.17
C ASN A 37 2.13 11.47 3.29
N SER A 38 0.88 11.64 3.71
CA SER A 38 0.27 12.97 3.87
C SER A 38 0.96 13.82 4.94
N ASP A 39 1.52 13.18 5.97
CA ASP A 39 2.33 13.85 7.00
C ASP A 39 3.79 14.11 6.53
N ASN A 40 4.10 13.75 5.27
CA ASN A 40 5.35 14.05 4.59
C ASN A 40 6.59 13.55 5.36
N TRP A 41 6.45 12.39 6.01
CA TRP A 41 7.51 11.70 6.77
C TRP A 41 8.61 11.19 5.85
N TYR A 42 8.25 10.82 4.62
CA TYR A 42 9.19 10.49 3.56
C TYR A 42 9.38 11.70 2.66
N ARG A 43 10.55 12.35 2.78
CA ARG A 43 11.00 13.40 1.86
C ARG A 43 12.06 12.81 0.96
N GLN A 44 11.81 12.82 -0.34
CA GLN A 44 12.89 12.69 -1.30
C GLN A 44 13.56 14.07 -1.35
N ASP A 45 14.82 14.18 -0.92
CA ASP A 45 15.56 15.44 -1.05
C ASP A 45 15.50 15.91 -2.51
N GLU A 46 14.99 17.12 -2.72
CA GLU A 46 14.97 17.77 -4.04
C GLU A 46 16.41 18.12 -4.45
N THR A 47 17.09 17.19 -5.11
CA THR A 47 18.20 17.54 -6.03
C THR A 47 18.12 16.67 -7.26
N SER A 48 17.23 17.07 -8.17
CA SER A 48 17.53 17.15 -9.60
C SER A 48 16.52 18.10 -10.24
N GLU A 49 16.86 19.39 -10.26
CA GLU A 49 16.43 20.31 -11.31
C GLU A 49 16.96 19.76 -12.65
N ALA A 50 16.23 18.80 -13.20
CA ALA A 50 16.45 18.27 -14.53
C ALA A 50 15.09 17.87 -15.11
N GLY A 51 14.36 18.88 -15.57
CA GLY A 51 13.40 18.71 -16.65
C GLY A 51 11.96 18.90 -16.23
N GLU A 52 11.52 20.15 -16.31
CA GLU A 52 10.20 20.56 -16.77
C GLU A 52 9.95 20.03 -18.21
N ASP A 53 9.97 18.70 -18.35
CA ASP A 53 9.62 17.87 -19.52
C ASP A 53 9.64 16.37 -19.13
N ALA A 54 10.04 16.03 -17.89
CA ALA A 54 9.84 14.73 -17.25
C ALA A 54 8.56 14.68 -16.37
N ALA A 55 7.60 15.57 -16.62
CA ALA A 55 6.35 15.73 -15.86
C ALA A 55 5.36 14.54 -15.97
N ALA A 56 5.79 13.41 -16.53
CA ALA A 56 5.03 12.17 -16.58
C ALA A 56 5.83 10.91 -16.16
N GLY A 57 7.10 11.03 -15.70
CA GLY A 57 7.96 9.83 -15.60
C GLY A 57 9.10 9.84 -14.59
N ALA A 58 9.21 10.83 -13.69
CA ALA A 58 10.28 10.87 -12.68
C ALA A 58 9.85 10.42 -11.26
N GLY A 59 8.56 10.22 -11.01
CA GLY A 59 8.03 9.74 -9.72
C GLY A 59 7.94 8.22 -9.57
N LEU A 60 8.38 7.46 -10.58
CA LEU A 60 8.41 5.99 -10.58
C LEU A 60 9.80 5.59 -11.06
N GLY A 61 10.51 4.78 -10.27
CA GLY A 61 11.95 4.50 -10.41
C GLY A 61 12.45 4.39 -11.86
N ALA A 62 13.64 4.94 -12.09
CA ALA A 62 14.40 4.89 -13.34
C ALA A 62 13.88 3.87 -14.37
N LEU A 63 13.29 4.37 -15.46
CA LEU A 63 12.97 3.64 -16.69
C LEU A 63 14.25 3.22 -17.44
N VAL A 64 15.11 2.43 -16.79
CA VAL A 64 16.18 1.67 -17.43
C VAL A 64 15.84 0.19 -17.30
N GLY A 65 15.08 -0.32 -18.27
CA GLY A 65 14.84 -1.75 -18.37
C GLY A 65 13.96 -2.12 -19.56
N GLY A 66 14.55 -2.12 -20.76
CA GLY A 66 13.91 -2.68 -21.95
C GLY A 66 13.44 -4.12 -21.70
N ALA A 67 12.27 -4.48 -22.23
CA ALA A 67 11.67 -5.82 -22.25
C ALA A 67 11.54 -6.59 -20.91
N GLY A 68 12.00 -6.07 -19.78
CA GLY A 68 11.98 -6.77 -18.48
C GLY A 68 12.54 -5.96 -17.29
N GLY A 69 12.26 -4.66 -17.20
CA GLY A 69 12.67 -3.82 -16.06
C GLY A 69 11.62 -3.75 -14.96
N LEU A 70 11.90 -4.34 -13.79
CA LEU A 70 11.09 -4.19 -12.58
C LEU A 70 11.67 -3.09 -11.68
N LEU A 71 10.79 -2.19 -11.23
CA LEU A 71 11.06 -1.02 -10.41
C LEU A 71 11.74 -1.41 -9.09
N THR A 72 13.03 -1.12 -8.94
CA THR A 72 13.84 -1.37 -7.72
C THR A 72 14.01 -0.11 -6.87
N GLY A 73 13.00 0.74 -6.79
CA GLY A 73 13.05 1.99 -6.02
C GLY A 73 11.71 2.39 -5.40
N LEU A 74 11.77 2.96 -4.19
CA LEU A 74 10.65 3.63 -3.53
C LEU A 74 10.27 4.88 -4.34
N GLY A 75 9.03 4.98 -4.80
CA GLY A 75 8.47 6.17 -5.45
C GLY A 75 7.46 6.87 -4.55
N ILE A 76 7.43 8.21 -4.57
CA ILE A 76 6.32 8.99 -4.01
C ILE A 76 5.35 9.28 -5.15
N MET A 77 4.05 9.08 -4.91
CA MET A 77 3.03 9.62 -5.81
C MET A 77 1.68 9.85 -5.14
N ALA A 78 0.82 10.62 -5.80
CA ALA A 78 -0.53 10.85 -5.35
C ALA A 78 -1.50 9.81 -5.92
N ILE A 79 -2.22 9.09 -5.05
CA ILE A 79 -3.35 8.24 -5.42
C ILE A 79 -4.65 9.01 -5.18
N PRO A 80 -5.56 9.11 -6.16
CA PRO A 80 -6.88 9.71 -5.98
C PRO A 80 -7.63 9.11 -4.77
N GLY A 81 -8.20 9.99 -3.95
CA GLY A 81 -8.88 9.62 -2.70
C GLY A 81 -7.98 9.31 -1.51
N VAL A 82 -6.71 8.92 -1.73
CA VAL A 82 -5.76 8.57 -0.66
C VAL A 82 -4.81 9.72 -0.32
N GLY A 83 -4.37 10.47 -1.34
CA GLY A 83 -3.32 11.48 -1.20
C GLY A 83 -1.93 10.93 -1.54
N PRO A 84 -0.83 11.60 -1.13
CA PRO A 84 0.53 11.15 -1.39
C PRO A 84 0.81 9.83 -0.67
N VAL A 85 1.46 8.90 -1.35
CA VAL A 85 1.89 7.60 -0.84
C VAL A 85 3.33 7.31 -1.23
N VAL A 86 4.00 6.48 -0.43
CA VAL A 86 5.24 5.80 -0.78
C VAL A 86 4.92 4.36 -1.12
N ALA A 87 5.38 3.86 -2.27
CA ALA A 87 5.14 2.48 -2.66
C ALA A 87 6.41 1.79 -3.19
N ALA A 88 6.53 0.50 -2.93
CA ALA A 88 7.56 -0.39 -3.48
C ALA A 88 7.03 -1.82 -3.70
N GLY A 89 7.68 -2.56 -4.60
CA GLY A 89 7.38 -3.96 -4.89
C GLY A 89 6.42 -4.16 -6.06
N TRP A 90 6.10 -5.43 -6.34
CA TRP A 90 5.39 -5.84 -7.55
C TRP A 90 3.96 -5.32 -7.67
N LEU A 91 3.26 -5.08 -6.55
CA LEU A 91 1.91 -4.47 -6.54
C LEU A 91 1.93 -2.95 -6.51
N ALA A 92 3.07 -2.31 -6.23
CA ALA A 92 3.14 -0.85 -6.19
C ALA A 92 2.77 -0.25 -7.56
N ALA A 93 3.24 -0.84 -8.66
CA ALA A 93 2.94 -0.37 -10.01
C ALA A 93 1.44 -0.46 -10.36
N THR A 94 0.72 -1.44 -9.80
CA THR A 94 -0.70 -1.66 -10.08
C THR A 94 -1.60 -0.90 -9.13
N ALA A 95 -1.28 -0.81 -7.83
CA ALA A 95 -2.06 -0.08 -6.82
C ALA A 95 -2.21 1.42 -7.11
N VAL A 96 -1.28 1.93 -7.90
CA VAL A 96 -1.10 3.32 -8.28
C VAL A 96 -2.09 3.81 -9.33
N GLY A 97 -2.79 2.91 -10.02
CA GLY A 97 -3.68 3.27 -11.12
C GLY A 97 -2.86 3.74 -12.31
N ALA A 98 -2.86 2.97 -13.40
CA ALA A 98 -2.14 3.30 -14.63
C ALA A 98 -2.65 4.61 -15.26
N VAL A 99 -2.15 5.76 -14.80
CA VAL A 99 -2.31 7.05 -15.46
C VAL A 99 -0.99 7.38 -16.14
N GLY A 100 -0.79 6.85 -17.35
CA GLY A 100 0.37 7.21 -18.17
C GLY A 100 0.93 6.14 -19.12
N GLY A 101 0.09 5.40 -19.86
CA GLY A 101 0.46 4.76 -21.14
C GLY A 101 1.48 3.60 -21.12
N ALA A 102 1.01 2.40 -21.52
CA ALA A 102 1.71 1.10 -21.60
C ALA A 102 1.88 0.44 -20.21
N VAL A 103 1.25 -0.70 -19.92
CA VAL A 103 1.41 -2.01 -20.59
C VAL A 103 0.07 -2.77 -20.58
N VAL A 104 -0.12 -3.62 -21.59
CA VAL A 104 -1.22 -4.58 -21.82
C VAL A 104 -1.94 -5.02 -20.54
N GLY A 105 -3.20 -4.60 -20.33
CA GLY A 105 -4.04 -5.17 -19.26
C GLY A 105 -5.10 -4.31 -18.57
N GLY A 106 -5.46 -3.10 -19.02
CA GLY A 106 -6.82 -2.55 -18.86
C GLY A 106 -7.50 -2.49 -17.47
N ALA A 107 -6.81 -2.50 -16.34
CA ALA A 107 -7.43 -2.27 -15.05
C ALA A 107 -7.33 -0.79 -14.66
N ALA A 108 -8.46 -0.15 -14.40
CA ALA A 108 -8.56 1.02 -13.52
C ALA A 108 -8.22 0.61 -12.07
N GLY A 109 -7.03 0.04 -11.87
CA GLY A 109 -6.64 -0.63 -10.64
C GLY A 109 -6.15 0.40 -9.64
N GLY A 110 -7.01 0.85 -8.74
CA GLY A 110 -6.53 1.39 -7.46
C GLY A 110 -6.06 0.26 -6.56
N ILE A 111 -5.68 0.58 -5.32
CA ILE A 111 -5.32 -0.40 -4.27
C ILE A 111 -6.32 -1.56 -4.21
N VAL A 112 -7.64 -1.28 -4.30
CA VAL A 112 -8.69 -2.31 -4.29
C VAL A 112 -8.54 -3.30 -5.45
N GLY A 113 -8.32 -2.80 -6.67
CA GLY A 113 -8.17 -3.63 -7.87
C GLY A 113 -6.90 -4.48 -7.80
N ALA A 114 -5.78 -3.88 -7.42
CA ALA A 114 -4.49 -4.58 -7.27
C ALA A 114 -4.59 -5.73 -6.25
N LEU A 115 -5.24 -5.48 -5.11
CA LEU A 115 -5.44 -6.50 -4.08
C LEU A 115 -6.39 -7.61 -4.54
N THR A 116 -7.49 -7.25 -5.21
CA THR A 116 -8.47 -8.24 -5.69
C THR A 116 -7.87 -9.15 -6.75
N GLU A 117 -7.07 -8.58 -7.67
CA GLU A 117 -6.33 -9.35 -8.68
C GLU A 117 -5.28 -10.27 -8.05
N SER A 118 -4.69 -9.86 -6.91
CA SER A 118 -3.76 -10.69 -6.14
C SER A 118 -4.43 -11.80 -5.32
N GLY A 119 -5.77 -11.88 -5.31
CA GLY A 119 -6.54 -12.92 -4.61
C GLY A 119 -7.07 -12.50 -3.24
N VAL A 120 -6.94 -11.24 -2.83
CA VAL A 120 -7.60 -10.70 -1.65
C VAL A 120 -9.10 -10.54 -1.93
N SER A 121 -9.95 -10.82 -0.95
CA SER A 121 -11.39 -10.62 -1.15
C SER A 121 -11.71 -9.13 -1.37
N GLU A 122 -12.62 -8.80 -2.29
CA GLU A 122 -13.00 -7.41 -2.57
C GLU A 122 -13.40 -6.66 -1.28
N ARG A 123 -14.13 -7.35 -0.40
CA ARG A 123 -14.54 -6.83 0.91
C ARG A 123 -13.36 -6.46 1.82
N ASP A 124 -12.28 -7.23 1.79
CA ASP A 124 -11.06 -6.92 2.56
C ASP A 124 -10.25 -5.83 1.85
N ALA A 125 -10.17 -5.88 0.52
CA ALA A 125 -9.47 -4.92 -0.31
C ALA A 125 -9.96 -3.48 -0.10
N HIS A 126 -11.28 -3.28 0.07
CA HIS A 126 -11.83 -1.97 0.45
C HIS A 126 -11.36 -1.50 1.83
N VAL A 127 -11.28 -2.39 2.83
CA VAL A 127 -10.82 -2.03 4.18
C VAL A 127 -9.34 -1.65 4.16
N TYR A 128 -8.52 -2.39 3.40
CA TYR A 128 -7.11 -2.07 3.19
C TYR A 128 -6.91 -0.71 2.51
N ALA A 129 -7.63 -0.45 1.42
CA ALA A 129 -7.56 0.82 0.71
C ALA A 129 -7.99 2.01 1.60
N GLU A 130 -9.06 1.84 2.38
CA GLU A 130 -9.49 2.84 3.37
C GLU A 130 -8.47 3.00 4.51
N GLY A 131 -7.83 1.91 4.93
CA GLY A 131 -6.73 1.95 5.91
C GLY A 131 -5.56 2.82 5.46
N VAL A 132 -5.11 2.65 4.21
CA VAL A 132 -4.07 3.51 3.63
C VAL A 132 -4.57 4.95 3.47
N ARG A 133 -5.82 5.16 3.04
CA ARG A 133 -6.44 6.49 2.95
C ARG A 133 -6.46 7.24 4.29
N ARG A 134 -6.63 6.51 5.39
CA ARG A 134 -6.65 7.05 6.75
C ARG A 134 -5.27 7.11 7.42
N GLY A 135 -4.19 6.98 6.64
CA GLY A 135 -2.82 7.18 7.13
C GLY A 135 -2.05 5.89 7.46
N GLY A 136 -2.64 4.73 7.19
CA GLY A 136 -2.00 3.44 7.43
C GLY A 136 -0.99 3.05 6.36
N SER A 137 -0.36 1.90 6.59
CA SER A 137 0.57 1.23 5.68
C SER A 137 0.13 -0.20 5.42
N LEU A 138 0.21 -0.62 4.17
CA LEU A 138 -0.22 -1.92 3.69
C LEU A 138 1.00 -2.72 3.23
N VAL A 139 1.11 -3.97 3.66
CA VAL A 139 2.12 -4.91 3.17
C VAL A 139 1.41 -6.13 2.58
N THR A 140 1.79 -6.49 1.35
CA THR A 140 1.32 -7.70 0.67
C THR A 140 2.51 -8.54 0.25
N ALA A 141 2.46 -9.84 0.53
CA ALA A 141 3.48 -10.80 0.16
C ALA A 141 2.87 -11.97 -0.60
N ASN A 142 3.47 -12.34 -1.74
CA ASN A 142 3.19 -13.60 -2.42
C ASN A 142 4.17 -14.65 -1.89
N VAL A 143 3.66 -15.63 -1.14
CA VAL A 143 4.51 -16.56 -0.38
C VAL A 143 4.33 -17.99 -0.83
N ASP A 144 5.43 -18.74 -0.81
CA ASP A 144 5.38 -20.20 -0.94
C ASP A 144 4.47 -20.79 0.13
N ASP A 145 3.72 -21.84 -0.20
CA ASP A 145 2.74 -22.43 0.72
C ASP A 145 3.38 -22.98 2.02
N ARG A 146 4.70 -23.22 1.98
CA ARG A 146 5.52 -23.62 3.12
C ARG A 146 5.76 -22.49 4.13
N LEU A 147 5.75 -21.24 3.67
CA LEU A 147 5.98 -20.05 4.47
C LEU A 147 4.67 -19.34 4.86
N THR A 148 3.52 -19.71 4.27
CA THR A 148 2.23 -19.06 4.52
C THR A 148 1.91 -18.88 6.01
N GLY A 149 2.04 -19.94 6.82
CA GLY A 149 1.72 -19.83 8.25
C GLY A 149 2.63 -18.85 9.01
N GLU A 150 3.89 -18.71 8.59
CA GLU A 150 4.82 -17.78 9.22
C GLU A 150 4.61 -16.34 8.73
N ALA A 151 4.35 -16.17 7.43
CA ALA A 151 3.96 -14.89 6.85
C ALA A 151 2.65 -14.37 7.46
N GLU A 152 1.66 -15.23 7.67
CA GLU A 152 0.41 -14.88 8.37
C GLU A 152 0.69 -14.46 9.83
N ARG A 153 1.59 -15.14 10.54
CA ARG A 153 1.97 -14.75 11.90
C ARG A 153 2.62 -13.36 11.94
N ILE A 154 3.43 -13.01 10.94
CA ILE A 154 4.07 -11.69 10.84
C ILE A 154 3.04 -10.62 10.46
N LEU A 155 2.24 -10.86 9.41
CA LEU A 155 1.32 -9.88 8.84
C LEU A 155 -0.02 -9.76 9.57
N ARG A 156 -0.36 -10.72 10.44
CA ARG A 156 -1.55 -10.71 11.31
C ARG A 156 -1.18 -10.77 12.80
N GLY A 157 0.07 -10.41 13.13
CA GLY A 157 0.58 -10.38 14.50
C GLY A 157 0.14 -9.15 15.30
N GLU A 158 0.68 -8.98 16.50
CA GLU A 158 0.26 -7.93 17.45
C GLU A 158 0.46 -6.49 16.95
N ARG A 159 1.41 -6.25 16.04
CA ARG A 159 1.64 -4.93 15.42
C ARG A 159 0.71 -4.65 14.24
N SER A 160 0.03 -5.68 13.73
CA SER A 160 -0.90 -5.52 12.62
C SER A 160 -2.28 -5.13 13.13
N VAL A 161 -3.00 -4.41 12.30
CA VAL A 161 -4.40 -4.08 12.53
C VAL A 161 -5.25 -5.33 12.39
N ASN A 162 -6.10 -5.61 13.38
CA ASN A 162 -7.18 -6.57 13.24
C ASN A 162 -8.20 -6.04 12.21
N LEU A 163 -8.24 -6.68 11.03
CA LEU A 163 -9.01 -6.20 9.90
C LEU A 163 -10.52 -6.18 10.16
N ASP A 164 -11.04 -7.16 10.89
CA ASP A 164 -12.48 -7.28 11.16
C ASP A 164 -12.95 -6.23 12.17
N GLU A 165 -12.14 -5.95 13.19
CA GLU A 165 -12.39 -4.86 14.14
C GLU A 165 -12.27 -3.50 13.45
N ARG A 166 -11.27 -3.34 12.57
CA ARG A 166 -11.09 -2.11 11.79
C ARG A 166 -12.28 -1.84 10.87
N ARG A 167 -12.76 -2.86 10.17
CA ARG A 167 -13.98 -2.77 9.35
C ARG A 167 -15.16 -2.33 10.20
N SER A 168 -15.37 -3.00 11.34
CA SER A 168 -16.49 -2.70 12.25
C SER A 168 -16.45 -1.24 12.74
N ALA A 169 -15.25 -0.75 13.08
CA ALA A 169 -15.06 0.65 13.46
C ALA A 169 -15.44 1.63 12.34
N TYR A 170 -15.01 1.36 11.10
CA TYR A 170 -15.37 2.19 9.94
C TYR A 170 -16.88 2.17 9.67
N GLU A 171 -17.50 0.99 9.65
CA GLU A 171 -18.94 0.82 9.42
C GLU A 171 -19.77 1.52 10.49
N SER A 172 -19.32 1.52 11.76
CA SER A 172 -19.97 2.27 12.84
C SER A 172 -19.97 3.79 12.61
N GLY A 173 -18.99 4.29 11.86
CA GLY A 173 -18.88 5.68 11.42
C GLY A 173 -19.62 5.98 10.11
N GLY A 174 -20.36 5.01 9.55
CA GLY A 174 -21.12 5.17 8.30
C GLY A 174 -20.32 4.91 7.02
N TRP A 175 -19.11 4.36 7.12
CA TRP A 175 -18.34 3.93 5.95
C TRP A 175 -18.98 2.68 5.32
N THR A 176 -19.11 2.68 4.00
CA THR A 176 -19.71 1.55 3.24
C THR A 176 -18.72 0.91 2.24
N GLY A 177 -17.53 1.47 2.10
CA GLY A 177 -16.53 1.05 1.12
C GLY A 177 -15.58 2.19 0.78
N PHE A 178 -14.38 1.84 0.32
CA PHE A 178 -13.40 2.81 -0.19
C PHE A 178 -13.94 3.53 -1.43
N ASP A 179 -13.86 4.86 -1.43
CA ASP A 179 -14.26 5.74 -2.53
C ASP A 179 -13.03 6.53 -3.03
N ALA A 180 -12.56 6.20 -4.23
CA ALA A 180 -11.41 6.85 -4.86
C ALA A 180 -11.70 8.29 -5.33
N THR A 181 -12.98 8.70 -5.37
CA THR A 181 -13.40 10.05 -5.79
C THR A 181 -13.56 11.01 -4.63
N ALA A 182 -13.61 10.50 -3.40
CA ALA A 182 -13.68 11.33 -2.21
C ALA A 182 -12.36 12.09 -2.00
N GLU A 183 -12.40 13.20 -1.26
CA GLU A 183 -11.17 13.95 -0.97
C GLU A 183 -10.26 13.15 0.00
N PRO A 184 -8.93 13.25 -0.14
CA PRO A 184 -8.00 12.78 0.88
C PRO A 184 -8.32 13.41 2.24
N TYR A 185 -7.97 12.73 3.34
CA TYR A 185 -8.10 13.31 4.67
C TYR A 185 -7.07 14.42 4.89
N ASP A 186 -7.52 15.59 5.35
CA ASP A 186 -6.66 16.76 5.55
C ASP A 186 -5.76 16.66 6.80
N ASP A 187 -6.23 15.99 7.85
CA ASP A 187 -5.51 15.80 9.12
C ASP A 187 -5.41 14.30 9.43
N ILE A 188 -4.36 13.68 8.90
CA ILE A 188 -4.13 12.25 9.04
C ILE A 188 -3.77 11.88 10.47
N GLU A 189 -3.05 12.72 11.21
CA GLU A 189 -2.72 12.46 12.61
C GLU A 189 -3.99 12.39 13.47
N ALA A 190 -4.90 13.36 13.33
CA ALA A 190 -6.17 13.35 14.03
C ALA A 190 -7.06 12.16 13.63
N GLU A 191 -7.03 11.76 12.36
CA GLU A 191 -7.80 10.61 11.88
C GLU A 191 -7.25 9.28 12.39
N ARG A 192 -5.92 9.10 12.40
CA ARG A 192 -5.27 7.92 13.00
C ARG A 192 -5.61 7.79 14.47
N ASP A 193 -5.55 8.89 15.21
CA ASP A 193 -5.92 8.90 16.62
C ASP A 193 -7.40 8.62 16.86
N ARG A 194 -8.28 9.08 15.98
CA ARG A 194 -9.71 8.75 16.04
C ARG A 194 -9.92 7.25 15.87
N VAL A 195 -9.32 6.67 14.83
CA VAL A 195 -9.47 5.24 14.50
C VAL A 195 -8.91 4.37 15.64
N ARG A 196 -7.71 4.68 16.14
CA ARG A 196 -7.09 3.99 17.29
C ARG A 196 -7.96 4.02 18.54
N ARG A 197 -8.67 5.12 18.81
CA ARG A 197 -9.57 5.24 19.96
C ARG A 197 -10.86 4.42 19.82
N THR A 198 -11.28 4.14 18.59
CA THR A 198 -12.52 3.40 18.31
C THR A 198 -12.33 1.90 18.10
N THR A 199 -11.09 1.45 17.89
CA THR A 199 -10.75 0.02 17.85
C THR A 199 -10.36 -0.43 19.27
N PRO A 200 -11.13 -1.30 19.92
CA PRO A 200 -10.75 -1.83 21.23
C PRO A 200 -9.45 -2.66 21.11
N LEU A 201 -8.56 -2.54 22.11
CA LEU A 201 -7.32 -3.33 22.25
C LEU A 201 -7.62 -4.81 22.52
#